data_AF-A0A7X8KA81-F1
#
_entry.id   AF-A0A7X8KA81-F1
#
_cell.length_a   1.000
_cell.length_b   1.000
_cell.length_c   1.000
_cell.angle_alpha   90.00
_cell.angle_beta   90.00
_cell.angle_gamma   90.00
#
_symmetry.space_group_name_H-M   'P 1'
#
loop_
_entity.id
_entity.type
_entity.pdbx_description
1 polymer ?
#
loop_
_entity_poly.entity_id
_entity_poly.type
_entity_poly.pdbx_seq_one_letter_code
_entity_poly.pdbx_strand_id
1 'polypeptide(L)'
;ADFSQIGLTYTADVFHLSLGASRVGFLRTLKTAFEGGSLKPLFYGKWASSFLEASYTYKIFTFTTRLNVPIILNNQKPSVDISVKVRFDGVF
;
A
#
# COMPACT_ATOMS: atom_id res chain seq x y z
N ALA A 1 -12.20 8.35 -3.92
CA ALA A 1 -11.31 7.80 -4.97
C ALA A 1 -10.87 6.43 -4.49
N ASP A 2 -11.08 5.37 -5.28
CA ASP A 2 -10.74 4.01 -4.86
C ASP A 2 -9.23 3.81 -5.05
N PHE A 3 -8.45 3.90 -3.97
CA PHE A 3 -7.04 3.56 -4.00
C PHE A 3 -6.91 2.06 -3.78
N SER A 4 -6.37 1.36 -4.76
CA SER A 4 -5.97 -0.04 -4.55
C SER A 4 -4.46 -0.14 -4.60
N GLN A 5 -3.92 -0.91 -3.67
CA GLN A 5 -2.48 -1.09 -3.48
C GLN A 5 -2.15 -2.55 -3.75
N ILE A 6 -1.08 -2.78 -4.50
CA ILE A 6 -0.40 -4.07 -4.55
C ILE A 6 0.95 -3.92 -3.88
N GLY A 7 1.39 -4.91 -3.12
CA GLY A 7 2.67 -4.87 -2.46
C GLY A 7 3.18 -6.26 -2.14
N LEU A 8 4.49 -6.35 -2.01
CA LEU A 8 5.19 -7.51 -1.47
C LEU A 8 5.63 -7.14 -0.06
N THR A 9 5.25 -7.97 0.90
CA THR A 9 5.65 -7.82 2.29
C THR A 9 6.50 -9.00 2.70
N TYR A 10 7.74 -8.72 3.08
CA TYR A 10 8.59 -9.67 3.78
C TYR A 10 8.37 -9.50 5.28
N THR A 11 8.05 -10.60 5.96
CA THR A 11 7.87 -10.63 7.41
C THR A 11 8.86 -11.60 8.02
N ALA A 12 9.63 -11.14 9.01
CA ALA A 12 10.53 -11.95 9.82
C ALA A 12 10.32 -11.58 11.30
N ASP A 13 9.72 -12.50 12.06
CA ASP A 13 9.36 -12.34 13.47
C ASP A 13 8.66 -11.01 13.79
N VAL A 14 9.43 -10.04 14.28
CA VAL A 14 9.00 -8.72 14.74
C VAL A 14 9.16 -7.63 13.68
N PHE A 15 9.81 -7.93 12.56
CA PHE A 15 10.12 -6.98 11.50
C PHE A 15 9.27 -7.24 10.25
N HIS A 16 8.70 -6.19 9.70
CA HIS A 16 7.98 -6.23 8.42
C HIS A 16 8.59 -5.19 7.48
N LEU A 17 8.88 -5.59 6.27
CA LEU A 17 9.29 -4.71 5.18
C LEU A 17 8.33 -4.91 4.03
N SER A 18 7.59 -3.87 3.67
CA SER A 18 6.66 -3.88 2.54
C SER A 18 7.13 -2.91 1.47
N LEU A 19 7.14 -3.36 0.22
CA LEU A 19 7.30 -2.49 -0.94
C LEU A 19 6.09 -2.69 -1.84
N GLY A 20 5.50 -1.60 -2.31
CA GLY A 20 4.33 -1.71 -3.16
C GLY A 20 4.07 -0.48 -4.02
N ALA A 21 3.00 -0.57 -4.79
CA ALA A 21 2.50 0.50 -5.63
C ALA A 21 0.99 0.62 -5.49
N SER A 22 0.51 1.86 -5.51
CA SER A 22 -0.90 2.20 -5.51
C SER A 22 -1.35 2.64 -6.88
N ARG A 23 -2.59 2.32 -7.20
CA ARG A 23 -3.28 2.79 -8.39
C ARG A 23 -4.67 3.27 -8.02
N VAL A 24 -5.05 4.40 -8.58
CA VAL A 24 -6.41 4.92 -8.50
C VAL A 24 -7.32 4.13 -9.44
N GLY A 25 -8.44 3.63 -8.93
CA GLY A 25 -9.48 2.96 -9.70
C GLY A 25 -9.18 1.52 -10.09
N PHE A 26 -8.25 0.84 -9.43
CA PHE A 26 -7.96 -0.58 -9.73
C PHE A 26 -9.12 -1.51 -9.36
N LEU A 27 -9.77 -1.33 -8.20
CA LEU A 27 -11.01 -2.05 -7.86
C LEU A 27 -12.12 -1.83 -8.91
N ARG A 28 -12.31 -0.59 -9.37
CA ARG A 28 -13.25 -0.27 -10.45
C ARG A 28 -12.86 -0.99 -11.75
N THR A 29 -11.58 -1.00 -12.08
CA THR A 29 -11.05 -1.70 -13.26
C THR A 29 -11.25 -3.23 -13.15
N LEU A 30 -11.07 -3.80 -11.97
CA LEU A 30 -11.34 -5.21 -11.66
C LEU A 30 -12.81 -5.55 -11.82
N LYS A 31 -13.70 -4.72 -11.26
CA LYS A 31 -15.14 -4.87 -11.41
C LYS A 31 -15.54 -4.86 -12.89
N THR A 32 -15.05 -3.88 -13.66
CA THR A 32 -15.31 -3.79 -15.10
C THR A 32 -14.77 -4.99 -15.87
N ALA A 33 -13.62 -5.54 -15.48
CA ALA A 33 -13.09 -6.78 -16.06
C ALA A 33 -13.98 -8.00 -15.75
N PHE A 34 -14.44 -8.15 -14.50
CA PHE A 34 -15.35 -9.23 -14.11
C PHE A 34 -16.74 -9.12 -14.77
N GLU A 35 -17.18 -7.90 -15.07
CA GLU A 35 -18.42 -7.62 -15.82
C GLU A 35 -18.27 -7.83 -17.34
N GLY A 36 -17.18 -8.45 -17.81
CA GLY A 36 -16.95 -8.77 -19.23
C GLY A 36 -16.18 -7.70 -20.01
N GLY A 37 -15.68 -6.66 -19.33
CA GLY A 37 -14.83 -5.64 -19.91
C GLY A 37 -13.39 -6.10 -20.13
N SER A 38 -12.60 -5.27 -20.81
CA SER A 38 -11.20 -5.59 -21.12
C SER A 38 -10.35 -5.76 -19.86
N LEU A 39 -9.56 -6.84 -19.82
CA LEU A 39 -8.55 -7.09 -18.78
C LEU A 39 -7.27 -6.26 -18.97
N LYS A 40 -7.02 -5.75 -20.18
CA LYS A 40 -5.80 -4.99 -20.52
C LYS A 40 -5.53 -3.83 -19.54
N PRO A 41 -6.53 -3.03 -19.14
CA PRO A 41 -6.31 -1.94 -18.20
C PRO A 41 -5.84 -2.42 -16.82
N LEU A 42 -6.04 -3.69 -16.40
CA LEU A 42 -5.46 -4.22 -15.16
C LEU A 42 -3.93 -4.31 -15.25
N PHE A 43 -3.39 -4.66 -16.42
CA PHE A 43 -1.97 -4.92 -16.63
C PHE A 43 -1.19 -3.72 -17.19
N TYR A 44 -1.85 -2.80 -17.91
CA TYR A 44 -1.20 -1.67 -18.60
C TYR A 44 -1.58 -0.29 -18.05
N GLY A 45 -2.26 -0.23 -16.91
CA GLY A 45 -2.65 1.05 -16.31
C GLY A 45 -1.51 1.72 -15.54
N LYS A 46 -1.48 3.06 -15.61
CA LYS A 46 -0.52 3.91 -14.91
C LYS A 46 -0.65 3.75 -13.38
N TRP A 47 0.47 3.48 -12.70
CA TRP A 47 0.59 3.50 -11.25
C TRP A 47 0.60 4.95 -10.73
N ALA A 48 -0.09 5.21 -9.62
CA ALA A 48 -0.24 6.56 -9.06
C ALA A 48 0.89 6.89 -8.07
N SER A 49 1.25 5.94 -7.21
CA SER A 49 2.36 6.07 -6.27
C SER A 49 3.02 4.73 -5.97
N SER A 50 4.26 4.75 -5.48
CA SER A 50 4.92 3.63 -4.81
C SER A 50 5.04 3.91 -3.33
N PHE A 51 5.16 2.86 -2.52
CA PHE A 51 5.46 2.99 -1.11
C PHE A 51 6.53 1.99 -0.67
N LEU A 52 7.33 2.42 0.30
CA LEU A 52 8.22 1.57 1.08
C LEU A 52 7.79 1.71 2.55
N GLU A 53 7.48 0.61 3.18
CA GLU A 53 7.05 0.54 4.57
C GLU A 53 7.98 -0.38 5.34
N ALA A 54 8.43 0.09 6.50
CA ALA A 54 9.10 -0.72 7.49
C ALA A 54 8.31 -0.66 8.79
N SER A 55 8.07 -1.82 9.39
CA SER A 55 7.43 -1.93 10.69
C SER A 55 8.27 -2.80 11.63
N TYR A 56 8.30 -2.40 12.89
CA TYR A 56 8.96 -3.14 13.95
C TYR A 56 8.03 -3.25 15.15
N THR A 57 7.82 -4.48 15.62
CA THR A 57 6.96 -4.80 16.75
C THR A 57 7.83 -5.12 17.97
N TYR A 58 7.73 -4.30 19.00
CA TYR A 58 8.35 -4.55 20.30
C TYR A 58 7.29 -4.66 21.38
N LYS A 59 7.14 -5.88 21.92
CA LYS A 59 6.10 -6.21 22.91
C LYS A 59 4.70 -5.84 22.37
N ILE A 60 4.02 -4.89 23.02
CA ILE A 60 2.69 -4.41 22.65
C ILE A 60 2.73 -3.27 21.63
N PHE A 61 3.91 -2.72 21.30
CA PHE A 61 4.03 -1.56 20.41
C PHE A 61 4.48 -2.00 19.01
N THR A 62 3.78 -1.55 17.98
CA THR A 62 4.20 -1.69 16.59
C THR A 62 4.46 -0.31 16.01
N PHE A 63 5.71 -0.02 15.70
CA PHE A 63 6.15 1.19 15.03
C PHE A 63 6.15 0.95 13.53
N THR A 64 5.54 1.83 12.76
CA THR A 64 5.49 1.71 11.29
C THR A 64 5.85 3.04 10.67
N THR A 65 6.83 3.01 9.77
CA THR A 65 7.24 4.14 8.96
C THR A 65 7.00 3.78 7.50
N ARG A 66 6.24 4.61 6.78
CA ARG A 66 5.93 4.41 5.37
C ARG A 66 6.34 5.65 4.58
N LEU A 67 7.24 5.47 3.62
CA LEU A 67 7.58 6.47 2.61
C LEU A 67 6.68 6.27 1.39
N ASN A 68 5.86 7.27 1.07
CA ASN A 68 5.04 7.29 -0.14
C ASN A 68 5.70 8.19 -1.19
N VAL A 69 5.97 7.63 -2.36
CA VAL A 69 6.58 8.32 -3.49
C VAL A 69 5.57 8.37 -4.64
N PRO A 70 5.03 9.54 -5.01
CA PRO A 70 4.14 9.66 -6.16
C PRO A 70 4.90 9.34 -7.46
N ILE A 71 4.31 8.52 -8.32
CA ILE A 71 4.92 8.11 -9.61
C ILE A 71 4.36 8.98 -10.73
N ILE A 72 3.03 9.21 -10.73
CA ILE A 72 2.36 10.01 -11.77
C ILE A 72 1.24 10.81 -11.13
N LEU A 73 1.54 12.04 -10.72
CA LEU A 73 0.58 13.14 -10.56
C LEU A 73 1.36 14.43 -10.28
N ASN A 74 1.21 15.42 -11.18
CA ASN A 74 1.77 16.76 -11.02
C ASN A 74 1.38 17.33 -9.64
N ASN A 75 2.34 17.92 -8.93
CA ASN A 75 2.21 18.57 -7.62
C ASN A 75 2.05 17.71 -6.35
N GLN A 76 2.08 16.37 -6.41
CA GLN A 76 2.20 15.59 -5.16
C GLN A 76 3.67 15.51 -4.73
N LYS A 77 3.95 15.93 -3.49
CA LYS A 77 5.25 15.76 -2.86
C LYS A 77 5.32 14.38 -2.20
N PRO A 78 6.51 13.74 -2.16
CA PRO A 78 6.73 12.57 -1.31
C PRO A 78 6.27 12.85 0.12
N SER A 79 5.65 11.86 0.76
CA SER A 79 5.23 11.95 2.16
C SER A 79 5.81 10.81 2.97
N VAL A 80 6.03 11.07 4.26
CA VAL A 80 6.43 10.05 5.23
C VAL A 80 5.34 9.96 6.27
N ASP A 81 4.72 8.79 6.37
CA ASP A 81 3.72 8.49 7.38
C ASP A 81 4.39 7.70 8.50
N ILE A 82 4.29 8.20 9.73
CA ILE A 82 4.79 7.53 10.92
C ILE A 82 3.57 7.18 11.78
N SER A 83 3.45 5.91 12.14
CA SER A 83 2.36 5.43 12.97
C SER A 83 2.87 4.51 14.07
N VAL A 84 2.17 4.55 15.20
CA VAL A 84 2.39 3.66 16.33
C VAL A 84 1.07 2.98 16.61
N LYS A 85 1.05 1.65 16.57
CA LYS A 85 -0.10 0.83 16.98
C LYS A 85 0.21 0.17 18.30
N VAL A 86 -0.78 0.07 19.17
CA VAL A 86 -0.65 -0.62 20.46
C VAL A 86 -1.59 -1.80 20.47
N ARG A 87 -1.05 -3.00 20.64
CA ARG A 87 -1.82 -4.24 20.73
C ARG A 87 -2.15 -4.52 22.20
N PHE A 88 -3.42 -4.47 22.56
CA PHE A 88 -3.91 -4.88 23.87
C PHE A 88 -4.63 -6.22 23.73
N ASP A 89 -4.26 -7.18 24.57
CA ASP A 89 -4.95 -8.49 24.66
C ASP A 89 -5.07 -9.24 23.32
N GLY A 90 -4.07 -9.13 22.44
CA GLY A 90 -4.07 -9.81 21.14
C GLY A 90 -4.86 -9.12 20.04
N VAL A 91 -5.56 -8.01 20.32
CA VAL A 91 -6.34 -7.23 19.34
C VAL A 91 -5.62 -5.92 19.00
N PHE A 92 -5.69 -5.52 17.73
CA PHE A 92 -5.10 -4.29 17.18
C PHE A 92 -6.14 -3.17 17.02
#